data_AF-V4TGW4-F1
#
_entry.id   AF-V4TGW4-F1
#
_cell.length_a   1.000
_cell.length_b   1.000
_cell.length_c   1.000
_cell.angle_alpha   90.00
_cell.angle_beta   90.00
_cell.angle_gamma   90.00
#
_symmetry.space_group_name_H-M   'P 1'
#
loop_
_entity.id
_entity.type
_entity.pdbx_description
1 polymer ?
#
loop_
_entity_poly.entity_id
_entity_poly.type
_entity_poly.pdbx_seq_one_letter_code
_entity_poly.pdbx_strand_id
1 'polypeptide(L)'
;MRGRGGGRGGGRGGGRGRGGGGMKGGSKVVVEPHRHEGVFIAKGKEDALVTKNLVAGEAVYNEKRISVQNEDGTKVEYRIWNPFRSKLAAAVLGGVDNIWIKPGARVLYLGAASGTTVSHVSDIVGPNGVVYAVEFSHRSGRDLVNMAKKRTNVIPIIEDARHPAKYRMLVGMVDVIFSDVAQPDQVCFLCLILFQPIVINNLQSVNNETKGGIFEFLFSLFLNYE
;
A
#
# COMPACT_ATOMS: atom_id res chain seq x y z
N MET A 1 9.17 -31.64 -69.86
CA MET A 1 9.74 -30.29 -70.11
C MET A 1 10.43 -29.80 -68.84
N ARG A 2 11.68 -29.32 -69.00
CA ARG A 2 12.43 -28.29 -68.20
C ARG A 2 11.85 -27.91 -66.83
N GLY A 3 12.55 -27.92 -65.70
CA GLY A 3 13.97 -27.63 -65.45
C GLY A 3 14.14 -26.28 -64.73
N ARG A 4 14.75 -26.33 -63.54
CA ARG A 4 15.78 -25.38 -63.01
C ARG A 4 15.36 -24.10 -62.25
N GLY A 5 15.94 -23.98 -61.05
CA GLY A 5 16.47 -22.75 -60.44
C GLY A 5 15.54 -22.06 -59.42
N GLY A 6 15.98 -21.58 -58.26
CA GLY A 6 17.31 -21.39 -57.67
C GLY A 6 17.14 -20.73 -56.30
N GLY A 7 18.07 -20.99 -55.37
CA GLY A 7 17.99 -20.53 -53.98
C GLY A 7 18.39 -19.07 -53.73
N ARG A 8 18.18 -18.64 -52.47
CA ARG A 8 18.84 -17.58 -51.66
C ARG A 8 17.83 -17.25 -50.54
N GLY A 9 18.09 -17.52 -49.26
CA GLY A 9 19.21 -17.00 -48.47
C GLY A 9 18.74 -15.75 -47.72
N GLY A 10 18.60 -15.80 -46.40
CA GLY A 10 18.28 -14.62 -45.59
C GLY A 10 17.76 -14.92 -44.19
N GLY A 11 18.64 -15.33 -43.27
CA GLY A 11 18.36 -15.26 -41.83
C GLY A 11 18.37 -13.82 -41.32
N ARG A 12 17.55 -13.55 -40.31
CA ARG A 12 17.56 -12.42 -39.33
C ARG A 12 16.10 -12.20 -38.90
N GLY A 13 15.73 -12.10 -37.65
CA GLY A 13 16.43 -12.15 -36.38
C GLY A 13 15.34 -12.09 -35.31
N GLY A 14 15.63 -12.67 -34.15
CA GLY A 14 14.69 -12.75 -33.05
C GLY A 14 14.20 -11.37 -32.60
N GLY A 15 12.91 -11.10 -32.83
CA GLY A 15 12.18 -10.07 -32.10
C GLY A 15 11.56 -10.68 -30.86
N ARG A 16 12.38 -11.08 -29.88
CA ARG A 16 11.87 -11.37 -28.53
C ARG A 16 11.28 -10.06 -28.01
N GLY A 17 9.95 -10.03 -27.96
CA GLY A 17 9.16 -8.97 -27.36
C GLY A 17 9.80 -8.56 -26.04
N ARG A 18 10.07 -7.26 -25.95
CA ARG A 18 10.70 -6.54 -24.85
C ARG A 18 9.76 -6.61 -23.64
N GLY A 19 9.74 -7.77 -22.98
CA GLY A 19 9.11 -7.93 -21.68
C GLY A 19 9.87 -7.05 -20.69
N GLY A 20 9.16 -6.10 -20.10
CA GLY A 20 9.67 -5.21 -19.06
C GLY A 20 10.49 -6.01 -18.05
N GLY A 21 11.76 -5.64 -17.94
CA GLY A 21 12.77 -6.34 -17.17
C GLY A 21 12.56 -6.19 -15.67
N GLY A 22 11.43 -6.65 -15.14
CA GLY A 22 11.24 -6.67 -13.70
C GLY A 22 12.28 -7.61 -13.07
N MET A 23 12.89 -7.15 -11.98
CA MET A 23 13.81 -7.87 -11.08
C MET A 23 13.73 -9.41 -11.18
N LYS A 24 14.71 -10.05 -11.81
CA LYS A 24 14.78 -11.52 -11.90
C LYS A 24 15.00 -12.09 -10.49
N GLY A 25 14.16 -13.03 -10.06
CA GLY A 25 14.33 -13.70 -8.76
C GLY A 25 15.71 -14.37 -8.67
N GLY A 26 16.43 -14.14 -7.56
CA GLY A 26 17.73 -14.74 -7.30
C GLY A 26 18.93 -13.78 -7.29
N SER A 27 18.77 -12.50 -7.60
CA SER A 27 19.82 -11.51 -7.33
C SER A 27 19.98 -11.31 -5.81
N LYS A 28 21.23 -11.26 -5.31
CA LYS A 28 21.48 -10.79 -3.93
C LYS A 28 20.94 -9.37 -3.81
N VAL A 29 19.94 -9.17 -2.96
CA VAL A 29 19.34 -7.85 -2.70
C VAL A 29 19.67 -7.49 -1.26
N VAL A 30 20.15 -6.27 -1.05
CA VAL A 30 20.38 -5.72 0.29
C VAL A 30 19.13 -4.94 0.68
N VAL A 31 18.59 -5.18 1.88
CA VAL A 31 17.42 -4.45 2.38
C VAL A 31 17.88 -3.43 3.40
N GLU A 32 17.60 -2.17 3.14
CA GLU A 32 17.93 -1.03 4.02
C GLU A 32 16.64 -0.39 4.54
N PRO A 33 16.63 0.13 5.78
CA PRO A 33 15.48 0.88 6.29
C PRO A 33 15.27 2.19 5.51
N HIS A 34 14.02 2.53 5.23
CA HIS A 34 13.65 3.84 4.68
C HIS A 34 13.56 4.87 5.82
N ARG A 35 13.50 6.17 5.48
CA ARG A 35 13.21 7.24 6.46
C ARG A 35 11.86 7.12 7.17
N HIS A 36 10.93 6.31 6.64
CA HIS A 36 9.62 6.07 7.27
C HIS A 36 9.66 4.71 7.95
N GLU A 37 9.22 4.68 9.21
CA GLU A 37 9.22 3.46 10.01
C GLU A 37 8.37 2.36 9.36
N GLY A 38 8.89 1.12 9.37
CA GLY A 38 8.21 -0.05 8.79
C GLY A 38 8.28 -0.15 7.26
N VAL A 39 8.88 0.84 6.59
CA VAL A 39 9.15 0.83 5.14
C VAL A 39 10.65 0.59 4.91
N PHE A 40 10.97 -0.17 3.86
CA PHE A 40 12.34 -0.53 3.52
C PHE A 40 12.61 -0.35 2.03
N ILE A 41 13.87 -0.20 1.66
CA ILE A 41 14.34 -0.17 0.27
C ILE A 41 15.16 -1.43 0.03
N ALA A 42 14.81 -2.16 -1.00
CA ALA A 42 15.56 -3.31 -1.46
C ALA A 42 16.48 -2.85 -2.61
N LYS A 43 17.78 -2.69 -2.31
CA LYS A 43 18.81 -2.26 -3.27
C LYS A 43 19.32 -3.43 -4.10
N GLY A 44 19.26 -3.26 -5.41
CA GLY A 44 19.63 -4.28 -6.38
C GLY A 44 20.11 -3.65 -7.69
N LYS A 45 19.69 -4.22 -8.82
CA LYS A 45 19.88 -3.56 -10.13
C LYS A 45 18.94 -2.38 -10.32
N GLU A 46 17.75 -2.50 -9.75
CA GLU A 46 16.73 -1.47 -9.67
C GLU A 46 16.30 -1.44 -8.21
N ASP A 47 16.25 -0.25 -7.62
CA ASP A 47 15.79 -0.10 -6.24
C ASP A 47 14.28 -0.28 -6.18
N ALA A 48 13.81 -1.01 -5.18
CA ALA A 48 12.39 -1.27 -4.99
C ALA A 48 11.96 -0.96 -3.56
N LEU A 49 10.79 -0.34 -3.42
CA LEU A 49 10.16 -0.14 -2.12
C LEU A 49 9.61 -1.49 -1.63
N VAL A 50 9.86 -1.83 -0.38
CA VAL A 50 9.40 -3.09 0.22
C VAL A 50 8.85 -2.92 1.62
N THR A 51 7.93 -3.79 2.01
CA THR A 51 7.40 -3.90 3.38
C THR A 51 7.70 -5.27 3.96
N LYS A 52 7.87 -5.37 5.28
CA LYS A 52 8.07 -6.65 5.97
C LYS A 52 6.76 -7.43 5.97
N ASN A 53 6.76 -8.62 5.39
CA ASN A 53 5.56 -9.44 5.29
C ASN A 53 5.12 -9.93 6.67
N LEU A 54 3.88 -9.61 7.07
CA LEU A 54 3.32 -10.12 8.32
C LEU A 54 2.95 -11.62 8.23
N VAL A 55 2.53 -12.08 7.05
CA VAL A 55 2.09 -13.46 6.80
C VAL A 55 3.06 -14.15 5.83
N ALA A 56 4.12 -14.72 6.39
CA ALA A 56 5.18 -15.35 5.62
C ALA A 56 4.64 -16.48 4.73
N GLY A 57 5.21 -16.62 3.53
CA GLY A 57 4.85 -17.66 2.57
C GLY A 57 3.73 -17.27 1.61
N GLU A 58 3.00 -16.19 1.86
CA GLU A 58 1.86 -15.78 1.05
C GLU A 58 2.02 -14.43 0.34
N ALA A 59 1.57 -14.36 -0.92
CA ALA A 59 1.40 -13.13 -1.69
C ALA A 59 -0.09 -12.80 -1.79
N VAL A 60 -0.44 -11.50 -1.77
CA VAL A 60 -1.85 -11.07 -1.82
C VAL A 60 -2.33 -10.93 -3.26
N TYR A 61 -1.53 -10.33 -4.13
CA TYR A 61 -1.89 -10.06 -5.53
C TYR A 61 -0.80 -10.50 -6.51
N ASN A 62 -0.02 -11.52 -6.11
CA ASN A 62 1.13 -12.07 -6.86
C ASN A 62 2.28 -11.07 -7.05
N GLU A 63 2.51 -10.20 -6.07
CA GLU A 63 3.72 -9.40 -5.97
C GLU A 63 4.96 -10.26 -5.74
N LYS A 64 6.11 -9.73 -6.19
CA LYS A 64 7.41 -10.36 -5.93
C LYS A 64 7.74 -10.26 -4.45
N ARG A 65 8.40 -11.30 -3.94
CA ARG A 65 8.80 -11.43 -2.54
C ARG A 65 10.29 -11.66 -2.45
N ILE A 66 10.90 -11.12 -1.41
CA ILE A 66 12.34 -11.20 -1.15
C ILE A 66 12.48 -11.86 0.22
N SER A 67 13.10 -13.03 0.27
CA SER A 67 13.45 -13.68 1.53
C SER A 67 14.88 -13.32 1.89
N VAL A 68 15.08 -12.77 3.08
CA VAL A 68 16.40 -12.47 3.65
C VAL A 68 16.58 -13.37 4.88
N GLN A 69 17.72 -14.03 5.00
CA GLN A 69 18.14 -14.68 6.24
C GLN A 69 18.96 -13.66 7.03
N ASN A 70 18.51 -13.35 8.24
CA ASN A 70 19.30 -12.54 9.17
C ASN A 70 20.44 -13.39 9.75
N GLU A 71 21.44 -12.71 10.32
CA GLU A 71 22.59 -13.34 10.99
C GLU A 71 22.15 -14.26 12.14
N ASP A 72 21.01 -13.94 12.78
CA ASP A 72 20.36 -14.74 13.83
C ASP A 72 19.67 -16.03 13.32
N GLY A 73 19.78 -16.33 12.02
CA GLY A 73 19.14 -17.49 11.39
C GLY A 73 17.64 -17.34 11.12
N THR A 74 17.01 -16.25 11.58
CA THR A 74 15.59 -15.98 11.30
C THR A 74 15.40 -15.56 9.84
N LYS A 75 14.47 -16.21 9.14
CA LYS A 75 14.09 -15.86 7.77
C LYS A 75 12.99 -14.80 7.79
N VAL A 76 13.32 -13.59 7.33
CA VAL A 76 12.35 -12.50 7.16
C VAL A 76 11.98 -12.41 5.69
N GLU A 77 10.69 -12.31 5.42
CA GLU A 77 10.19 -12.09 4.07
C GLU A 77 9.74 -10.65 3.89
N TYR A 78 10.11 -10.05 2.77
CA TYR A 78 9.72 -8.73 2.34
C TYR A 78 8.87 -8.83 1.06
N ARG A 79 7.91 -7.92 0.91
CA ARG A 79 7.03 -7.82 -0.26
C ARG A 79 7.32 -6.55 -1.02
N ILE A 80 7.42 -6.65 -2.35
CA ILE A 80 7.61 -5.47 -3.19
C ILE A 80 6.33 -4.65 -3.25
N TRP A 81 6.45 -3.37 -2.89
CA TRP A 81 5.37 -2.40 -2.94
C TRP A 81 5.47 -1.57 -4.21
N ASN A 82 4.48 -1.73 -5.10
CA ASN A 82 4.51 -1.10 -6.42
C ASN A 82 3.90 0.32 -6.38
N PRO A 83 4.68 1.38 -6.69
CA PRO A 83 4.19 2.76 -6.71
C PRO A 83 3.13 3.02 -7.78
N PHE A 84 3.15 2.30 -8.90
CA PHE A 84 2.16 2.46 -9.98
C PHE A 84 0.79 1.87 -9.64
N ARG A 85 0.68 1.12 -8.53
CA ARG A 85 -0.57 0.50 -8.07
C ARG A 85 -1.03 1.02 -6.71
N SER A 86 -0.23 1.85 -6.05
CA SER A 86 -0.50 2.32 -4.71
C SER A 86 -0.11 3.79 -4.59
N LYS A 87 -1.10 4.66 -4.40
CA LYS A 87 -0.89 6.10 -4.22
C LYS A 87 0.02 6.39 -3.02
N LEU A 88 -0.09 5.59 -1.95
CA LEU A 88 0.76 5.74 -0.78
C LEU A 88 2.23 5.37 -1.07
N ALA A 89 2.50 4.31 -1.85
CA ALA A 89 3.88 4.03 -2.29
C ALA A 89 4.43 5.13 -3.19
N ALA A 90 3.60 5.66 -4.11
CA ALA A 90 4.00 6.78 -4.95
C ALA A 90 4.33 8.03 -4.12
N ALA A 91 3.55 8.33 -3.08
CA ALA A 91 3.79 9.44 -2.15
C ALA A 91 5.10 9.25 -1.35
N VAL A 92 5.37 8.02 -0.88
CA VAL A 92 6.63 7.68 -0.20
C VAL A 92 7.84 7.90 -1.10
N LEU A 93 7.78 7.40 -2.35
CA LEU A 93 8.84 7.62 -3.34
C LEU A 93 8.94 9.08 -3.80
N GLY A 94 7.81 9.79 -3.81
CA GLY A 94 7.71 11.21 -4.16
C GLY A 94 8.31 12.15 -3.11
N GLY A 95 8.75 11.64 -1.96
CA GLY A 95 9.50 12.45 -1.01
C GLY A 95 8.67 13.10 0.10
N VAL A 96 7.41 12.68 0.34
CA VAL A 96 6.58 13.22 1.44
C VAL A 96 7.22 13.06 2.83
N ASP A 97 7.32 14.14 3.61
CA ASP A 97 8.08 14.14 4.87
C ASP A 97 7.55 13.15 5.93
N ASN A 98 6.23 13.11 6.12
CA ASN A 98 5.59 12.27 7.13
C ASN A 98 4.35 11.59 6.58
N ILE A 99 4.30 10.26 6.67
CA ILE A 99 3.10 9.47 6.33
C ILE A 99 2.22 9.15 7.55
N TRP A 100 2.71 9.43 8.76
CA TRP A 100 2.07 9.17 10.07
C TRP A 100 1.72 7.71 10.40
N ILE A 101 1.77 6.82 9.40
CA ILE A 101 1.62 5.37 9.56
C ILE A 101 2.94 4.82 10.09
N LYS A 102 2.92 4.40 11.35
CA LYS A 102 4.06 3.81 12.06
C LYS A 102 3.68 2.47 12.69
N PRO A 103 4.64 1.61 13.03
CA PRO A 103 4.37 0.39 13.78
C PRO A 103 3.56 0.69 15.06
N GLY A 104 2.47 -0.06 15.28
CA GLY A 104 1.55 0.12 16.40
C GLY A 104 0.46 1.18 16.21
N ALA A 105 0.46 1.95 15.12
CA ALA A 105 -0.57 2.96 14.86
C ALA A 105 -1.94 2.33 14.54
N ARG A 106 -3.02 3.08 14.81
CA ARG A 106 -4.37 2.72 14.37
C ARG A 106 -4.74 3.54 13.14
N VAL A 107 -5.03 2.87 12.04
CA VAL A 107 -5.26 3.51 10.74
C VAL A 107 -6.68 3.24 10.26
N LEU A 108 -7.41 4.27 9.88
CA LEU A 108 -8.66 4.17 9.13
C LEU A 108 -8.39 4.39 7.64
N TYR A 109 -8.53 3.35 6.84
CA TYR A 109 -8.35 3.38 5.39
C TYR A 109 -9.70 3.43 4.69
N LEU A 110 -9.99 4.53 4.00
CA LEU A 110 -11.23 4.74 3.24
C LEU A 110 -10.99 4.43 1.76
N GLY A 111 -11.80 3.54 1.18
CA GLY A 111 -11.64 3.09 -0.21
C GLY A 111 -10.60 1.98 -0.34
N ALA A 112 -10.71 0.94 0.50
CA ALA A 112 -9.76 -0.16 0.55
C ALA A 112 -9.72 -1.04 -0.71
N ALA A 113 -10.74 -0.98 -1.56
CA ALA A 113 -10.93 -1.81 -2.74
C ALA A 113 -10.71 -3.30 -2.43
N SER A 114 -9.80 -3.98 -3.12
CA SER A 114 -9.46 -5.39 -2.89
C SER A 114 -8.40 -5.60 -1.80
N GLY A 115 -7.92 -4.53 -1.15
CA GLY A 115 -6.97 -4.61 -0.04
C GLY A 115 -5.50 -4.71 -0.45
N THR A 116 -5.14 -4.38 -1.69
CA THR A 116 -3.74 -4.41 -2.17
C THR A 116 -2.85 -3.47 -1.37
N THR A 117 -3.16 -2.18 -1.30
CA THR A 117 -2.43 -1.19 -0.49
C THR A 117 -2.63 -1.43 1.01
N VAL A 118 -3.85 -1.78 1.42
CA VAL A 118 -4.17 -2.08 2.84
C VAL A 118 -3.28 -3.19 3.38
N SER A 119 -2.95 -4.20 2.58
CA SER A 119 -2.03 -5.25 3.01
C SER A 119 -0.61 -4.74 3.31
N HIS A 120 -0.13 -3.71 2.61
CA HIS A 120 1.16 -3.07 2.88
C HIS A 120 1.08 -2.14 4.11
N VAL A 121 -0.02 -1.41 4.26
CA VAL A 121 -0.26 -0.60 5.47
C VAL A 121 -0.31 -1.49 6.72
N SER A 122 -0.98 -2.63 6.62
CA SER A 122 -1.01 -3.67 7.65
C SER A 122 0.36 -4.23 7.98
N ASP A 123 1.21 -4.42 6.97
CA ASP A 123 2.60 -4.88 7.15
C ASP A 123 3.45 -3.83 7.90
N ILE A 124 3.24 -2.53 7.63
CA ILE A 124 3.95 -1.40 8.29
C ILE A 124 3.50 -1.24 9.74
N VAL A 125 2.18 -1.23 9.97
CA VAL A 125 1.59 -1.09 11.30
C VAL A 125 1.94 -2.28 12.19
N GLY A 126 2.06 -3.48 11.61
CA GLY A 126 2.43 -4.68 12.32
C GLY A 126 1.33 -5.20 13.26
N PRO A 127 1.64 -6.21 14.09
CA PRO A 127 0.64 -6.94 14.88
C PRO A 127 0.04 -6.14 16.04
N ASN A 128 0.73 -5.09 16.51
CA ASN A 128 0.30 -4.29 17.65
C ASN A 128 -0.65 -3.15 17.28
N GLY A 129 -0.71 -2.79 16.00
CA GLY A 129 -1.65 -1.77 15.52
C GLY A 129 -2.82 -2.39 14.78
N VAL A 130 -3.73 -1.54 14.31
CA VAL A 130 -4.99 -1.97 13.70
C VAL A 130 -5.27 -1.15 12.46
N VAL A 131 -5.69 -1.81 11.38
CA VAL A 131 -6.13 -1.16 10.15
C VAL A 131 -7.62 -1.43 9.94
N TYR A 132 -8.43 -0.38 10.05
CA TYR A 132 -9.84 -0.40 9.70
C TYR A 132 -9.97 -0.10 8.21
N ALA A 133 -10.40 -1.08 7.43
CA ALA A 133 -10.46 -0.97 5.97
C ALA A 133 -11.92 -0.85 5.52
N VAL A 134 -12.32 0.35 5.12
CA VAL A 134 -13.69 0.66 4.66
C VAL A 134 -13.77 0.52 3.15
N GLU A 135 -14.71 -0.29 2.68
CA GLU A 135 -14.99 -0.48 1.26
C GLU A 135 -16.49 -0.58 1.02
N PHE A 136 -17.00 0.13 0.02
CA PHE A 136 -18.43 0.11 -0.30
C PHE A 136 -18.82 -1.08 -1.19
N SER A 137 -17.94 -1.45 -2.13
CA SER A 137 -18.23 -2.50 -3.09
C SER A 137 -18.26 -3.88 -2.44
N HIS A 138 -19.37 -4.59 -2.55
CA HIS A 138 -19.49 -5.96 -2.10
C HIS A 138 -18.56 -6.92 -2.86
N ARG A 139 -18.27 -6.63 -4.14
CA ARG A 139 -17.37 -7.46 -4.96
C ARG A 139 -15.95 -7.35 -4.41
N SER A 140 -15.43 -6.13 -4.32
CA SER A 140 -14.09 -5.84 -3.78
C SER A 140 -13.99 -6.25 -2.31
N GLY A 141 -15.09 -6.08 -1.56
CA GLY A 141 -15.23 -6.48 -0.18
C GLY A 141 -15.01 -7.97 0.06
N ARG A 142 -15.38 -8.85 -0.87
CA ARG A 142 -15.06 -10.29 -0.76
C ARG A 142 -13.56 -10.54 -0.74
N ASP A 143 -12.82 -9.88 -1.62
CA ASP A 143 -11.37 -10.01 -1.70
C ASP A 143 -10.70 -9.40 -0.46
N LEU A 144 -11.21 -8.25 0.00
CA LEU A 144 -10.76 -7.60 1.23
C LEU A 144 -10.96 -8.49 2.46
N VAL A 145 -12.13 -9.12 2.61
CA VAL A 145 -12.40 -10.07 3.71
C VAL A 145 -11.48 -11.29 3.60
N ASN A 146 -11.25 -11.83 2.41
CA ASN A 146 -10.36 -12.97 2.21
C ASN A 146 -8.90 -12.65 2.58
N MET A 147 -8.45 -11.43 2.31
CA MET A 147 -7.15 -10.93 2.75
C MET A 147 -7.10 -10.76 4.28
N ALA A 148 -8.15 -10.17 4.87
CA ALA A 148 -8.25 -9.94 6.31
C ALA A 148 -8.33 -11.23 7.14
N LYS A 149 -8.89 -12.33 6.61
CA LYS A 149 -8.84 -13.65 7.29
C LYS A 149 -7.43 -14.10 7.65
N LYS A 150 -6.44 -13.63 6.90
CA LYS A 150 -5.04 -14.03 7.04
C LYS A 150 -4.24 -13.02 7.85
N ARG A 151 -4.69 -11.77 7.92
CA ARG A 151 -4.06 -10.66 8.66
C ARG A 151 -4.97 -10.24 9.80
N THR A 152 -4.66 -10.69 11.01
CA THR A 152 -5.48 -10.46 12.21
C THR A 152 -5.58 -8.99 12.63
N ASN A 153 -4.66 -8.15 12.17
CA ASN A 153 -4.64 -6.71 12.44
C ASN A 153 -5.47 -5.88 11.44
N VAL A 154 -6.16 -6.51 10.48
CA VAL A 154 -7.06 -5.83 9.52
C VAL A 154 -8.52 -6.13 9.84
N ILE A 155 -9.31 -5.08 10.04
CA ILE A 155 -10.76 -5.17 10.25
C ILE A 155 -11.46 -4.67 8.98
N PRO A 156 -12.04 -5.57 8.15
CA PRO A 156 -12.76 -5.17 6.94
C PRO A 156 -14.16 -4.67 7.29
N ILE A 157 -14.55 -3.52 6.76
CA ILE A 157 -15.85 -2.88 6.97
C ILE A 157 -16.47 -2.66 5.59
N ILE A 158 -17.51 -3.43 5.27
CA ILE A 158 -18.22 -3.33 3.99
C ILE A 158 -19.40 -2.37 4.13
N GLU A 159 -19.10 -1.07 4.15
CA GLU A 159 -20.07 0.01 4.31
C GLU A 159 -19.67 1.24 3.50
N ASP A 160 -20.64 2.13 3.30
CA ASP A 160 -20.40 3.42 2.66
C ASP A 160 -19.65 4.38 3.61
N ALA A 161 -18.45 4.81 3.20
CA ALA A 161 -17.62 5.74 3.95
C ALA A 161 -18.33 7.06 4.29
N ARG A 162 -19.31 7.48 3.48
CA ARG A 162 -20.10 8.72 3.67
C ARG A 162 -21.00 8.69 4.91
N HIS A 163 -21.25 7.51 5.47
CA HIS A 163 -22.15 7.32 6.61
C HIS A 163 -21.40 6.73 7.82
N PRO A 164 -20.47 7.48 8.46
CA PRO A 164 -19.67 6.98 9.59
C PRO A 164 -20.49 6.50 10.78
N ALA A 165 -21.71 7.01 10.94
CA ALA A 165 -22.65 6.56 11.96
C ALA A 165 -23.00 5.06 11.86
N LYS A 166 -22.88 4.43 10.69
CA LYS A 166 -23.19 3.01 10.49
C LYS A 166 -22.12 2.08 11.05
N TYR A 167 -20.85 2.46 10.94
CA TYR A 167 -19.72 1.66 11.39
C TYR A 167 -19.04 2.21 12.65
N ARG A 168 -19.66 3.21 13.29
CA ARG A 168 -19.20 3.85 14.53
C ARG A 168 -18.96 2.89 15.71
N MET A 169 -19.64 1.74 15.72
CA MET A 169 -19.50 0.74 16.78
C MET A 169 -18.26 -0.15 16.58
N LEU A 170 -17.76 -0.22 15.35
CA LEU A 170 -16.62 -1.06 14.98
C LEU A 170 -15.30 -0.31 15.06
N VAL A 171 -15.32 1.00 14.74
CA VAL A 171 -14.12 1.84 14.68
C VAL A 171 -13.93 2.56 16.00
N GLY A 172 -12.81 2.28 16.68
CA GLY A 172 -12.36 3.04 17.85
C GLY A 172 -11.61 4.30 17.45
N MET A 173 -11.01 4.99 18.43
CA MET A 173 -10.12 6.12 18.14
C MET A 173 -8.94 5.68 17.28
N VAL A 174 -8.70 6.42 16.20
CA VAL A 174 -7.64 6.18 15.22
C VAL A 174 -6.62 7.31 15.23
N ASP A 175 -5.39 7.00 14.87
CA ASP A 175 -4.29 7.96 14.82
C ASP A 175 -4.17 8.61 13.43
N VAL A 176 -4.49 7.85 12.38
CA VAL A 176 -4.33 8.27 10.98
C VAL A 176 -5.55 7.88 10.17
N ILE A 177 -6.01 8.80 9.31
CA ILE A 177 -6.99 8.50 8.27
C ILE A 177 -6.29 8.59 6.92
N PHE A 178 -6.40 7.54 6.12
CA PHE A 178 -5.98 7.56 4.72
C PHE A 178 -7.22 7.46 3.83
N SER A 179 -7.35 8.37 2.85
CA SER A 179 -8.48 8.39 1.92
C SER A 179 -8.01 8.17 0.50
N ASP A 180 -8.44 7.06 -0.10
CA ASP A 180 -8.17 6.69 -1.50
C ASP A 180 -9.44 6.76 -2.37
N VAL A 181 -10.50 7.38 -1.84
CA VAL A 181 -11.81 7.47 -2.49
C VAL A 181 -11.74 8.54 -3.58
N ALA A 182 -11.99 8.16 -4.84
CA ALA A 182 -12.11 9.10 -5.95
C ALA A 182 -13.58 9.55 -6.10
N GLN A 183 -13.99 10.53 -5.30
CA GLN A 183 -15.33 11.12 -5.35
C GLN A 183 -15.28 12.65 -5.29
N PRO A 184 -16.16 13.37 -6.00
CA PRO A 184 -16.15 14.84 -5.99
C PRO A 184 -16.51 15.46 -4.63
N ASP A 185 -17.22 14.75 -3.76
CA ASP A 185 -17.62 15.17 -2.41
C ASP A 185 -16.62 14.73 -1.31
N GLN A 186 -15.38 14.38 -1.69
CA GLN A 186 -14.36 13.85 -0.79
C GLN A 186 -14.09 14.70 0.45
N VAL A 187 -14.00 16.02 0.26
CA VAL A 187 -13.73 16.97 1.34
C VAL A 187 -14.88 16.99 2.35
N CYS A 188 -16.12 16.90 1.88
CA CYS A 188 -17.32 16.98 2.72
C CYS A 188 -17.45 15.79 3.66
N PHE A 189 -17.32 14.55 3.15
CA PHE A 189 -17.44 13.39 4.02
C PHE A 189 -16.22 13.21 4.93
N LEU A 190 -15.02 13.59 4.48
CA LEU A 190 -13.84 13.53 5.33
C LEU A 190 -13.96 14.50 6.51
N CYS A 191 -14.43 15.72 6.25
CA CYS A 191 -14.74 16.69 7.29
C CYS A 191 -15.76 16.10 8.29
N LEU A 192 -16.84 15.47 7.81
CA LEU A 192 -17.82 14.82 8.67
C LEU A 192 -17.20 13.75 9.59
N ILE A 193 -16.26 12.95 9.08
CA ILE A 193 -15.55 11.92 9.85
C ILE A 193 -14.66 12.56 10.93
N LEU A 194 -13.93 13.63 10.59
CA LEU A 194 -13.06 14.35 11.52
C LEU A 194 -13.84 15.02 12.66
N PHE A 195 -15.08 15.43 12.40
CA PHE A 195 -15.96 16.06 13.40
C PHE A 195 -16.76 15.05 14.25
N GLN A 196 -16.64 13.74 14.02
CA GLN A 196 -17.22 12.75 14.93
C GLN A 196 -16.38 12.67 16.22
N PRO A 197 -17.01 12.65 17.42
CA PRO A 197 -16.30 12.54 18.70
C PRO A 197 -15.51 11.24 18.88
N ILE A 198 -15.64 10.30 17.93
CA ILE A 198 -15.06 8.96 17.94
C ILE A 198 -13.62 8.97 17.42
N VAL A 199 -13.20 10.02 16.71
CA VAL A 199 -12.08 9.88 15.77
C VAL A 199 -10.76 10.49 16.26
N ILE A 200 -10.73 11.45 17.20
CA ILE A 200 -9.45 12.15 17.51
C ILE A 200 -9.30 12.46 19.02
N ASN A 201 -8.30 11.84 19.65
CA ASN A 201 -7.82 12.15 21.01
C ASN A 201 -6.86 13.37 21.04
N ASN A 202 -6.56 13.98 19.89
CA ASN A 202 -5.41 14.87 19.70
C ASN A 202 -5.74 16.21 19.03
N LEU A 203 -6.99 16.70 19.10
CA LEU A 203 -7.28 18.09 18.74
C LEU A 203 -7.07 19.07 19.91
N GLN A 204 -7.12 18.57 21.16
CA GLN A 204 -7.00 19.41 22.37
C GLN A 204 -5.61 19.40 23.02
N SER A 205 -4.73 18.42 22.75
CA SER A 205 -3.38 18.37 23.37
C SER A 205 -2.20 18.59 22.42
N VAL A 206 -2.46 18.75 21.11
CA VAL A 206 -1.38 18.80 20.11
C VAL A 206 -1.12 20.23 19.66
N ASN A 207 0.15 20.64 19.79
CA ASN A 207 0.68 21.92 19.34
C ASN A 207 0.24 22.27 17.92
N ASN A 208 0.07 23.57 17.67
CA ASN A 208 -0.46 24.13 16.42
C ASN A 208 0.26 23.66 15.14
N GLU A 209 1.51 23.20 15.24
CA GLU A 209 2.31 22.69 14.11
C GLU A 209 1.77 21.36 13.54
N THR A 210 1.20 20.48 14.36
CA THR A 210 0.66 19.18 13.90
C THR A 210 -0.76 19.29 13.38
N LYS A 211 -1.52 20.30 13.84
CA LYS A 211 -2.78 20.73 13.20
C LYS A 211 -2.51 21.21 11.77
N GLY A 212 -1.39 21.92 11.58
CA GLY A 212 -0.81 22.20 10.27
C GLY A 212 -0.52 20.92 9.49
N GLY A 213 0.20 19.96 10.07
CA GLY A 213 0.59 18.71 9.41
C GLY A 213 -0.55 17.81 8.88
N ILE A 214 -1.69 17.71 9.59
CA ILE A 214 -2.85 16.93 9.12
C ILE A 214 -3.58 17.66 7.99
N PHE A 215 -3.69 19.00 8.08
CA PHE A 215 -4.21 19.82 7.00
C PHE A 215 -3.25 19.84 5.79
N GLU A 216 -1.95 19.94 6.00
CA GLU A 216 -0.87 19.91 5.02
C GLU A 216 -0.77 18.56 4.31
N PHE A 217 -0.93 17.43 5.02
CA PHE A 217 -0.93 16.12 4.37
C PHE A 217 -2.18 15.91 3.50
N LEU A 218 -3.33 16.42 3.96
CA LEU A 218 -4.55 16.46 3.14
C LEU A 218 -4.43 17.40 1.94
N PHE A 219 -3.74 18.54 2.10
CA PHE A 219 -3.55 19.55 1.07
C PHE A 219 -2.46 19.17 0.05
N SER A 220 -1.37 18.55 0.50
CA SER A 220 -0.23 18.14 -0.33
C SER A 220 -0.55 16.93 -1.23
N LEU A 221 -1.50 16.08 -0.83
CA LEU A 221 -2.07 15.04 -1.70
C LEU A 221 -3.09 15.61 -2.69
N PHE A 222 -3.65 16.79 -2.41
CA PHE A 222 -4.67 17.44 -3.24
C PHE A 222 -4.07 18.36 -4.32
N LEU A 223 -2.94 19.03 -4.05
CA LEU A 223 -2.34 20.01 -4.98
C LEU A 223 -1.34 19.46 -6.02
N ASN A 224 -0.92 18.19 -5.94
CA ASN A 224 -0.02 17.61 -6.93
C ASN A 224 -0.74 16.85 -8.05
N TYR A 225 -2.05 17.09 -8.23
CA TYR A 225 -2.86 16.50 -9.29
C TYR A 225 -3.81 17.54 -9.92
N GLU A 226 -3.21 18.61 -10.46
CA GLU A 226 -3.68 19.25 -11.70
C GLU A 226 -2.53 19.26 -12.71
#